data_AF-A0A4V2BDE1-F1
#
_entry.id   AF-A0A4V2BDE1-F1
#
_cell.length_a   1.000
_cell.length_b   1.000
_cell.length_c   1.000
_cell.angle_alpha   90.00
_cell.angle_beta   90.00
_cell.angle_gamma   90.00
#
_symmetry.space_group_name_H-M   'P 1'
#
loop_
_entity.id
_entity.type
_entity.pdbx_description
1 polymer ?
#
loop_
_entity_poly.entity_id
_entity_poly.type
_entity_poly.pdbx_seq_one_letter_code
_entity_poly.pdbx_strand_id
1 'polypeptide(L)'
;AGALGDQAWIRVEDNGIGIPKSILPQIFHASRPTTRQGTSDESGSGFGMPLVKTFVEKFGGDISIMSRDVGEKDENGQDPRDHGTIITVRLKRSPSA
;
A
#
# COMPACT_ATOMS: atom_id res chain seq x y z
N ALA A 1 -3.95 14.46 -1.01
CA ALA A 1 -2.64 14.78 -1.62
C ALA A 1 -2.24 16.18 -1.18
N GLY A 2 -0.95 16.50 -1.20
CA GLY A 2 -0.46 17.82 -0.82
C GLY A 2 1.02 17.99 -1.14
N ALA A 3 1.56 19.18 -0.90
CA ALA A 3 2.98 19.47 -1.05
C ALA A 3 3.46 20.36 0.10
N LEU A 4 4.68 20.11 0.57
CA LEU A 4 5.36 20.90 1.60
C LEU A 4 6.86 20.90 1.34
N GLY A 5 7.45 22.09 1.19
CA GLY A 5 8.86 22.24 0.83
C GLY A 5 9.17 21.55 -0.49
N ASP A 6 10.18 20.68 -0.48
CA ASP A 6 10.63 19.91 -1.65
C ASP A 6 9.98 18.53 -1.75
N GLN A 7 8.83 18.33 -1.11
CA GLN A 7 8.13 17.05 -1.12
C GLN A 7 6.65 17.21 -1.49
N ALA A 8 6.18 16.36 -2.40
CA ALA A 8 4.77 16.15 -2.68
C ALA A 8 4.33 14.77 -2.18
N TRP A 9 3.06 14.62 -1.80
CA TRP A 9 2.53 13.35 -1.34
C TRP A 9 1.10 13.09 -1.85
N ILE A 10 0.80 11.81 -2.04
CA ILE A 10 -0.52 11.28 -2.36
C ILE A 10 -0.82 10.19 -1.34
N ARG A 11 -1.98 10.29 -0.67
CA ARG A 11 -2.49 9.27 0.24
C ARG A 11 -3.78 8.72 -0.34
N VAL A 12 -3.84 7.40 -0.47
CA VAL A 12 -5.02 6.65 -0.89
C VAL A 12 -5.45 5.81 0.31
N GLU A 13 -6.73 5.86 0.64
CA GLU A 13 -7.33 5.10 1.73
C GLU A 13 -8.58 4.40 1.19
N ASP A 14 -8.67 3.11 1.50
CA ASP A 14 -9.85 2.30 1.23
C ASP A 14 -10.27 1.55 2.49
N ASN A 15 -11.54 1.16 2.54
CA ASN A 15 -12.14 0.37 3.62
C ASN A 15 -12.42 -1.08 3.15
N GLY A 16 -11.62 -1.59 2.21
CA GLY A 16 -11.73 -2.95 1.72
C GLY A 16 -11.26 -3.97 2.76
N ILE A 17 -11.13 -5.23 2.35
CA ILE A 17 -10.78 -6.35 3.27
C ILE A 17 -9.39 -6.25 3.90
N GLY A 18 -8.52 -5.34 3.43
CA GLY A 18 -7.15 -5.18 3.89
C GLY A 18 -6.16 -6.23 3.39
N ILE A 19 -4.95 -6.18 3.92
CA ILE A 19 -3.80 -7.02 3.55
C ILE A 19 -3.25 -7.66 4.83
N PRO A 20 -3.11 -9.01 4.88
CA PRO A 20 -2.55 -9.71 6.02
C PRO A 20 -1.10 -9.32 6.27
N LYS A 21 -0.71 -9.28 7.55
CA LYS A 21 0.68 -9.08 8.01
C LYS A 21 1.67 -10.06 7.40
N SER A 22 1.24 -11.28 7.07
CA SER A 22 2.09 -12.28 6.41
C SER A 22 2.42 -11.93 4.95
N ILE A 23 1.54 -11.16 4.29
CA ILE A 23 1.67 -10.77 2.88
C ILE A 23 2.27 -9.37 2.74
N LEU A 24 1.98 -8.45 3.67
CA LEU A 24 2.45 -7.07 3.66
C LEU A 24 3.96 -6.91 3.33
N PRO A 25 4.89 -7.70 3.89
CA PRO A 25 6.32 -7.58 3.57
C PRO A 25 6.66 -7.93 2.11
N GLN A 26 5.78 -8.64 1.42
CA GLN A 26 6.02 -9.24 0.11
C GLN A 26 5.38 -8.45 -1.03
N ILE A 27 4.49 -7.50 -0.75
CA ILE A 27 3.68 -6.81 -1.77
C ILE A 27 4.50 -6.03 -2.79
N PHE A 28 5.75 -5.68 -2.45
CA PHE A 28 6.66 -4.97 -3.35
C PHE A 28 7.57 -5.91 -4.15
N HIS A 29 7.53 -7.22 -3.88
CA HIS A 29 8.37 -8.20 -4.56
C HIS A 29 7.71 -8.68 -5.86
N ALA A 30 8.27 -8.29 -7.01
CA ALA A 30 7.77 -8.69 -8.33
C ALA A 30 7.75 -10.21 -8.57
N SER A 31 8.55 -10.99 -7.83
CA SER A 31 8.69 -12.44 -7.99
C SER A 31 7.86 -13.26 -7.00
N ARG A 32 7.13 -12.63 -6.07
CA ARG A 32 6.35 -13.36 -5.07
C ARG A 32 4.85 -13.30 -5.39
N PRO A 33 4.13 -14.43 -5.31
CA PRO A 33 2.69 -14.42 -5.47
C PRO A 33 2.06 -13.74 -4.25
N THR A 34 1.53 -12.53 -4.45
CA THR A 34 0.76 -11.81 -3.43
C THR A 34 -0.71 -11.66 -3.81
N THR A 35 -1.12 -12.27 -4.93
CA THR A 35 -2.50 -12.27 -5.38
C THR A 35 -3.38 -13.09 -4.45
N ARG A 36 -4.48 -12.47 -4.03
CA ARG A 36 -5.61 -13.09 -3.36
C ARG A 36 -6.88 -12.47 -3.92
N GLN A 37 -8.01 -13.10 -3.61
CA GLN A 37 -9.29 -12.45 -3.86
C GLN A 37 -9.40 -11.18 -3.02
N GLY A 38 -9.79 -10.11 -3.71
CA GLY A 38 -10.04 -8.80 -3.12
C GLY A 38 -11.44 -8.67 -2.55
N THR A 39 -11.89 -7.43 -2.37
CA THR A 39 -13.12 -7.13 -1.62
C THR A 39 -14.39 -7.56 -2.37
N SER A 40 -14.36 -7.54 -3.70
CA SER A 40 -15.43 -7.92 -4.62
C SER A 40 -15.11 -9.21 -5.38
N ASP A 41 -14.31 -10.11 -4.77
CA ASP A 41 -13.83 -11.36 -5.39
C ASP A 41 -13.04 -11.13 -6.70
N GLU A 42 -12.34 -10.00 -6.77
CA GLU A 42 -11.45 -9.65 -7.87
C GLU A 42 -10.07 -10.30 -7.72
N SER A 43 -9.55 -10.80 -8.85
CA SER A 43 -8.18 -11.31 -8.93
C SER A 43 -7.22 -10.20 -9.36
N GLY A 44 -6.19 -9.97 -8.54
CA GLY A 44 -5.09 -9.04 -8.85
C GLY A 44 -3.98 -9.70 -9.67
N SER A 45 -3.35 -8.96 -10.58
CA SER A 45 -2.19 -9.47 -11.34
C SER A 45 -0.89 -9.53 -10.53
N GLY A 46 -0.85 -8.90 -9.35
CA GLY A 46 0.35 -8.80 -8.50
C GLY A 46 1.38 -7.77 -8.99
N PHE A 47 1.22 -7.16 -10.17
CA PHE A 47 2.23 -6.26 -10.74
C PHE A 47 2.12 -4.80 -10.27
N GLY A 48 0.96 -4.37 -9.76
CA GLY A 48 0.72 -2.96 -9.43
C GLY A 48 1.68 -2.41 -8.38
N MET A 49 1.79 -3.08 -7.23
CA MET A 49 2.61 -2.60 -6.11
C MET A 49 4.12 -2.63 -6.40
N PRO A 50 4.68 -3.69 -7.02
CA PRO A 50 6.07 -3.66 -7.49
C PRO A 50 6.36 -2.53 -8.47
N LEU A 51 5.42 -2.23 -9.38
CA LEU A 51 5.57 -1.16 -10.36
C LEU A 51 5.57 0.22 -9.68
N VAL A 52 4.63 0.46 -8.76
CA VAL A 52 4.57 1.72 -7.99
C VAL A 52 5.86 1.91 -7.20
N LYS A 53 6.34 0.89 -6.48
CA LYS A 53 7.62 0.95 -5.74
C LYS A 53 8.76 1.35 -6.65
N THR A 54 8.88 0.68 -7.81
CA THR A 54 9.94 0.93 -8.80
C THR A 54 9.93 2.38 -9.27
N PHE A 55 8.78 2.93 -9.64
CA PHE A 55 8.71 4.31 -10.12
C PHE A 55 8.98 5.33 -9.01
N VAL A 56 8.37 5.14 -7.84
CA VAL A 56 8.55 6.04 -6.70
C VAL A 56 10.02 6.14 -6.31
N GLU A 57 10.73 5.01 -6.25
CA GLU A 57 12.16 4.98 -5.97
C GLU A 57 13.00 5.61 -7.10
N LYS A 58 12.65 5.37 -8.37
CA LYS A 58 13.31 6.03 -9.52
C LYS A 58 13.16 7.54 -9.50
N PHE A 59 12.06 8.06 -8.97
CA PHE A 59 11.84 9.49 -8.77
C PHE A 59 12.43 10.01 -7.44
N GLY A 60 13.23 9.21 -6.73
CA GLY A 60 13.87 9.59 -5.47
C GLY A 60 12.89 9.76 -4.31
N GLY A 61 11.68 9.22 -4.46
CA GLY A 61 10.61 9.24 -3.47
C GLY A 61 10.61 8.03 -2.54
N ASP A 62 9.55 7.92 -1.75
CA ASP A 62 9.29 6.78 -0.87
C ASP A 62 7.80 6.41 -0.85
N ILE A 63 7.49 5.15 -0.54
CA ILE A 63 6.14 4.63 -0.40
C ILE A 63 6.00 3.92 0.94
N SER A 64 4.95 4.25 1.69
CA SER A 64 4.54 3.53 2.88
C SER A 64 3.14 2.93 2.70
N ILE A 65 2.92 1.82 3.40
CA ILE A 65 1.63 1.15 3.45
C ILE A 65 1.29 0.82 4.90
N MET A 66 0.04 1.02 5.27
CA MET A 66 -0.57 0.49 6.49
C MET A 66 -1.82 -0.25 6.08
N SER A 67 -2.01 -1.45 6.59
CA SER A 67 -3.20 -2.25 6.26
C SER A 67 -3.58 -3.11 7.45
N ARG A 68 -4.88 -3.35 7.58
CA ARG A 68 -5.45 -4.25 8.58
C ARG A 68 -6.47 -5.15 7.87
N ASP A 69 -6.17 -6.44 7.86
CA ASP A 69 -7.03 -7.46 7.26
C ASP A 69 -8.23 -7.78 8.17
N VAL A 70 -9.41 -7.97 7.57
CA VAL A 70 -10.65 -8.32 8.28
C VAL A 70 -10.56 -9.64 9.07
N GLY A 71 -9.69 -10.55 8.66
CA GLY A 71 -9.46 -11.83 9.32
C GLY A 71 -8.45 -11.76 10.47
N GLU A 72 -7.76 -10.64 10.67
CA GLU A 72 -6.84 -10.46 11.80
C GLU A 72 -7.57 -9.99 13.04
N LYS A 73 -7.60 -10.84 14.07
CA LYS A 73 -8.20 -10.49 15.35
C LYS A 73 -7.51 -9.29 15.99
N ASP A 74 -8.29 -8.44 16.66
CA ASP A 74 -7.78 -7.34 17.47
C ASP A 74 -7.10 -7.83 18.76
N GLU A 75 -6.63 -6.90 19.58
CA GLU A 75 -5.95 -7.19 20.86
C GLU A 75 -6.84 -7.96 21.87
N ASN A 76 -8.16 -7.94 21.67
CA ASN A 76 -9.15 -8.63 22.50
C ASN A 76 -9.67 -9.93 21.85
N GLY A 77 -9.11 -10.33 20.70
CA GLY A 77 -9.55 -11.52 19.96
C GLY A 77 -10.84 -11.31 19.14
N GLN A 78 -11.30 -10.07 18.95
CA GLN A 78 -12.52 -9.75 18.21
C GLN A 78 -12.22 -9.41 16.75
N ASP A 79 -13.25 -9.43 15.90
CA ASP A 79 -13.11 -8.97 14.51
C ASP A 79 -12.82 -7.46 14.50
N PRO A 80 -11.85 -7.01 13.68
CA PRO A 80 -11.46 -5.62 13.63
C PRO A 80 -12.59 -4.76 13.05
N ARG A 81 -12.97 -3.71 13.78
CA ARG A 81 -13.99 -2.74 13.33
C ARG A 81 -13.45 -1.77 12.28
N ASP A 82 -12.14 -1.57 12.30
CA ASP A 82 -11.36 -0.80 11.35
C ASP A 82 -10.52 -1.75 10.50
N HIS A 83 -10.78 -1.79 9.20
CA HIS A 83 -10.03 -2.61 8.24
C HIS A 83 -9.88 -1.84 6.93
N GLY A 84 -8.96 -2.30 6.10
CA GLY A 84 -8.64 -1.63 4.85
C GLY A 84 -7.18 -1.27 4.73
N THR A 85 -6.87 -0.39 3.78
CA THR A 85 -5.49 -0.08 3.42
C THR A 85 -5.30 1.42 3.22
N ILE A 86 -4.17 1.90 3.72
CA ILE A 86 -3.68 3.26 3.51
C ILE A 86 -2.34 3.15 2.81
N ILE A 87 -2.25 3.73 1.62
CA ILE A 87 -0.99 3.84 0.86
C ILE A 87 -0.62 5.31 0.80
N THR A 88 0.62 5.62 1.16
CA THR A 88 1.17 6.98 1.03
C THR A 88 2.39 6.96 0.14
N VAL A 89 2.30 7.64 -1.00
CA VAL A 89 3.42 7.91 -1.90
C VAL A 89 3.94 9.30 -1.62
N ARG A 90 5.25 9.43 -1.51
CA ARG A 90 5.99 10.69 -1.31
C ARG A 90 7.01 10.83 -2.42
N LEU A 91 7.01 11.96 -3.10
CA LEU A 91 7.94 12.26 -4.20
C LEU A 91 8.73 13.52 -3.84
N LYS A 92 9.99 13.55 -4.26
CA LYS A 92 10.80 14.77 -4.19
C LYS A 92 10.43 15.68 -5.36
N ARG A 93 10.49 16.99 -5.12
CA ARG A 93 10.44 17.98 -6.18
C ARG A 93 11.63 17.73 -7.13
N SER A 94 11.39 17.83 -8.43
CA SER A 94 12.50 17.85 -9.39
C SER A 94 13.43 19.00 -9.03
N PRO A 95 14.77 18.79 -9.02
CA PRO A 95 15.70 19.90 -9.04
C PRO A 95 15.31 20.82 -10.21
N SER A 96 15.27 22.13 -9.97
CA SER A 96 15.21 23.08 -11.07
C SER A 96 16.48 22.90 -11.91
N ALA A 97 16.31 22.76 -13.23
CA ALA A 97 17.41 22.77 -14.18
C ALA A 97 18.13 24.13 -14.18
#